data_AF-A0A933BDB3-F1
#
_entry.id   AF-A0A933BDB3-F1
#
_cell.length_a   1.000
_cell.length_b   1.000
_cell.length_c   1.000
_cell.angle_alpha   90.00
_cell.angle_beta   90.00
_cell.angle_gamma   90.00
#
_symmetry.space_group_name_H-M   'P 1'
#
loop_
_entity.id
_entity.type
_entity.pdbx_description
1 polymer ?
#
loop_
_entity_poly.entity_id
_entity_poly.type
_entity_poly.pdbx_seq_one_letter_code
_entity_poly.pdbx_strand_id
1 'polypeptide(L)'
;MSRERLALYWELARPFTLLAPALGMFTGSVIALGAFPPVPLGPWVALKIILGTLMAAVLNAASNVLNQITDLEADAVNKPARPLPSGRVSPGEALRLSGWLYVAAFLLAAPVGPQCTLL
;
A
#
# COMPACT_ATOMS: atom_id res chain seq x y z
N MET A 1 20.79 -0.75 3.33
CA MET A 1 20.05 0.53 3.40
C MET A 1 20.21 1.10 4.80
N SER A 2 20.51 2.39 4.96
CA SER A 2 20.67 2.99 6.30
C SER A 2 19.31 3.12 7.00
N ARG A 3 19.32 3.17 8.35
CA ARG A 3 18.09 3.38 9.15
C ARG A 3 17.38 4.67 8.79
N GLU A 4 18.13 5.72 8.46
CA GLU A 4 17.60 7.01 8.02
C GLU A 4 16.82 6.88 6.71
N ARG A 5 17.33 6.12 5.73
CA ARG A 5 16.62 5.88 4.47
C ARG A 5 15.31 5.13 4.67
N LEU A 6 15.30 4.13 5.54
CA LEU A 6 14.08 3.40 5.90
C LEU A 6 13.03 4.34 6.54
N ALA A 7 13.47 5.25 7.41
CA ALA A 7 12.57 6.23 8.02
C ALA A 7 11.96 7.18 6.97
N LEU A 8 12.75 7.63 5.98
CA LEU A 8 12.24 8.45 4.88
C LEU A 8 11.20 7.71 4.02
N TYR A 9 11.44 6.43 3.74
CA TYR A 9 10.48 5.62 2.98
C TYR A 9 9.19 5.38 3.77
N TRP A 10 9.31 5.20 5.09
CA TRP A 10 8.15 5.11 5.98
C TRP A 10 7.36 6.42 6.02
N GLU A 11 8.03 7.58 6.07
CA GLU A 11 7.40 8.90 5.98
C GLU A 11 6.64 9.06 4.64
N LEU A 12 7.27 8.69 3.52
CA LEU A 12 6.65 8.72 2.19
C LEU A 12 5.43 7.78 2.09
N ALA A 13 5.45 6.62 2.75
CA ALA A 13 4.32 5.68 2.75
C ALA A 13 3.09 6.19 3.51
N ARG A 14 3.22 7.22 4.35
CA ARG A 14 2.16 7.81 5.18
C ARG A 14 1.41 6.76 6.01
N PRO A 15 2.05 6.17 7.04
CA PRO A 15 1.61 4.94 7.71
C PRO A 15 0.18 4.98 8.25
N PHE A 16 -0.26 6.13 8.77
CA PHE A 16 -1.63 6.28 9.26
C PHE A 16 -2.69 6.03 8.17
N THR A 17 -2.42 6.47 6.95
CA THR A 17 -3.36 6.32 5.83
C THR A 17 -3.49 4.87 5.34
N LEU A 18 -2.54 3.98 5.71
CA LEU A 18 -2.57 2.57 5.34
C LEU A 18 -3.64 1.79 6.09
N LEU A 19 -4.07 2.30 7.25
CA LEU A 19 -5.03 1.62 8.13
C LEU A 19 -6.41 1.50 7.47
N ALA A 20 -6.90 2.57 6.84
CA ALA A 20 -8.24 2.57 6.23
C ALA A 20 -8.42 1.50 5.13
N PRO A 21 -7.55 1.39 4.11
CA PRO A 21 -7.68 0.34 3.09
C PRO A 21 -7.42 -1.06 3.66
N ALA A 22 -6.50 -1.22 4.61
CA ALA A 22 -6.28 -2.49 5.29
C ALA A 22 -7.54 -2.96 6.04
N LEU A 23 -8.13 -2.08 6.85
CA LEU A 23 -9.36 -2.36 7.57
C LEU A 23 -10.51 -2.64 6.61
N GLY A 24 -10.66 -1.87 5.53
CA GLY A 24 -11.70 -2.10 4.52
C GLY A 24 -11.60 -3.48 3.87
N MET A 25 -10.39 -3.89 3.49
CA MET A 25 -10.16 -5.22 2.92
C MET A 25 -10.39 -6.34 3.95
N PHE A 26 -9.93 -6.14 5.19
CA PHE A 26 -10.13 -7.10 6.27
C PHE A 26 -11.62 -7.28 6.60
N THR A 27 -12.35 -6.19 6.86
CA THR A 27 -13.76 -6.26 7.23
C THR A 27 -14.62 -6.79 6.08
N GLY A 28 -14.36 -6.36 4.84
CA GLY A 28 -15.04 -6.89 3.66
C GLY A 28 -14.84 -8.40 3.51
N SER A 29 -13.62 -8.88 3.77
CA SER A 29 -13.33 -10.32 3.74
C SER A 29 -14.02 -11.10 4.86
N VAL A 30 -14.10 -10.55 6.07
CA VAL A 30 -14.80 -11.18 7.20
C VAL A 30 -16.31 -11.26 6.94
N ILE A 31 -16.91 -10.19 6.39
CA ILE A 31 -18.32 -10.17 6.01
C ILE A 31 -18.61 -11.26 4.95
N ALA A 32 -17.71 -11.42 3.97
CA ALA A 32 -17.86 -12.40 2.90
C ALA A 32 -17.91 -13.86 3.38
N LEU A 33 -17.40 -14.18 4.58
CA LEU A 33 -17.51 -15.52 5.16
C LEU A 33 -18.97 -15.95 5.39
N GLY A 34 -19.85 -14.99 5.65
CA GLY A 34 -21.29 -15.21 5.83
C GLY A 34 -22.13 -15.14 4.56
N ALA A 35 -21.52 -14.94 3.38
CA ALA A 35 -22.24 -14.95 2.10
C ALA A 35 -22.88 -16.32 1.84
N PHE A 36 -23.89 -16.42 0.97
CA PHE A 36 -24.51 -17.71 0.61
C PHE A 36 -23.91 -18.27 -0.69
N PRO A 37 -23.40 -19.52 -0.71
CA PRO A 37 -23.25 -20.42 0.45
C PRO A 37 -22.11 -19.98 1.39
N PRO A 38 -22.22 -20.22 2.71
CA PRO A 38 -21.20 -19.81 3.69
C PRO A 38 -19.81 -20.35 3.35
N VAL A 39 -18.79 -19.51 3.52
CA VAL A 39 -17.39 -19.89 3.31
C VAL A 39 -16.75 -20.17 4.67
N PRO A 40 -16.38 -21.42 4.98
CA PRO A 40 -15.77 -21.75 6.26
C PRO A 40 -14.38 -21.11 6.40
N LEU A 41 -14.08 -20.60 7.59
CA LEU A 41 -12.76 -20.07 7.91
C LEU A 41 -11.75 -21.21 8.09
N GLY A 42 -11.15 -21.66 6.99
CA GLY A 42 -10.00 -22.56 6.99
C GLY A 42 -8.66 -21.81 6.89
N PRO A 43 -7.52 -22.50 7.10
CA PRO A 43 -6.19 -21.89 7.02
C PRO A 43 -5.91 -21.16 5.71
N TRP A 44 -6.36 -21.72 4.59
CA TRP A 44 -6.20 -21.12 3.27
C TRP A 44 -7.00 -19.83 3.09
N VAL A 45 -8.23 -19.79 3.60
CA VAL A 45 -9.07 -18.59 3.57
C VAL A 45 -8.47 -17.52 4.48
N ALA A 46 -8.05 -17.88 5.69
CA ALA A 46 -7.37 -16.96 6.60
C ALA A 46 -6.10 -16.35 5.97
N LEU A 47 -5.30 -17.16 5.27
CA LEU A 47 -4.13 -16.67 4.53
C LEU A 47 -4.51 -15.66 3.45
N LYS A 48 -5.57 -15.92 2.67
CA LYS A 48 -6.06 -14.95 1.67
C LYS A 48 -6.51 -13.63 2.29
N ILE A 49 -7.18 -13.67 3.44
CA ILE A 49 -7.58 -12.46 4.17
C ILE A 49 -6.36 -11.64 4.58
N ILE A 50 -5.33 -12.30 5.15
CA ILE A 50 -4.09 -11.65 5.57
C ILE A 50 -3.36 -11.05 4.35
N LEU A 51 -3.19 -11.82 3.28
CA LEU A 51 -2.50 -11.38 2.07
C LEU A 51 -3.24 -10.23 1.39
N GLY A 52 -4.57 -10.30 1.27
CA GLY A 52 -5.39 -9.22 0.73
C GLY A 52 -5.31 -7.95 1.58
N THR A 53 -5.37 -8.09 2.90
CA THR A 53 -5.25 -6.96 3.84
C THR A 53 -3.89 -6.28 3.72
N LEU A 54 -2.81 -7.06 3.68
CA LEU A 54 -1.46 -6.54 3.48
C LEU A 54 -1.29 -5.90 2.10
N MET A 55 -1.84 -6.53 1.06
CA MET A 55 -1.86 -5.98 -0.29
C MET A 55 -2.50 -4.60 -0.33
N ALA A 56 -3.67 -4.42 0.27
CA ALA A 56 -4.37 -3.14 0.30
C ALA A 56 -3.54 -2.04 0.98
N ALA A 57 -2.84 -2.37 2.07
CA ALA A 57 -1.92 -1.44 2.73
C ALA A 57 -0.71 -1.08 1.84
N VAL A 58 -0.06 -2.08 1.23
CA VAL A 58 1.12 -1.88 0.38
C VAL A 58 0.77 -1.11 -0.88
N LEU A 59 -0.39 -1.39 -1.48
CA LEU A 59 -0.91 -0.66 -2.64
C LEU A 59 -1.13 0.82 -2.30
N ASN A 60 -1.72 1.12 -1.14
CA ASN A 60 -1.91 2.50 -0.72
C ASN A 60 -0.58 3.21 -0.41
N ALA A 61 0.41 2.49 0.14
CA ALA A 61 1.76 3.02 0.30
C ALA A 61 2.35 3.40 -1.07
N ALA A 62 2.24 2.54 -2.08
CA ALA A 62 2.70 2.81 -3.44
C ALA A 62 2.07 4.09 -4.01
N SER A 63 0.75 4.23 -3.87
CA SER A 63 -0.03 5.39 -4.31
C SER A 63 0.32 6.66 -3.53
N ASN A 64 0.58 6.58 -2.23
CA ASN A 64 1.04 7.74 -1.44
C ASN A 64 2.40 8.27 -1.90
N VAL A 65 3.33 7.38 -2.26
CA VAL A 65 4.62 7.79 -2.83
C VAL A 65 4.41 8.43 -4.19
N LEU A 66 3.62 7.80 -5.08
CA LEU A 66 3.33 8.31 -6.42
C LEU A 66 2.67 9.70 -6.37
N ASN A 67 1.66 9.88 -5.52
CA ASN A 67 0.96 11.15 -5.36
C ASN A 67 1.90 12.29 -4.93
N GLN A 68 2.88 12.01 -4.06
CA GLN A 68 3.85 13.04 -3.68
C GLN A 68 4.84 13.39 -4.80
N ILE A 69 5.05 12.50 -5.77
CA ILE A 69 5.85 12.80 -6.96
C ILE A 69 5.05 13.72 -7.89
N THR A 70 3.77 13.40 -8.13
CA THR A 70 2.90 14.21 -8.99
C THR A 70 2.60 15.58 -8.39
N ASP A 71 2.49 15.65 -7.06
CA ASP A 71 2.17 16.87 -6.33
C ASP A 71 3.43 17.67 -5.92
N LEU A 72 4.61 17.37 -6.49
CA LEU A 72 5.89 17.92 -6.03
C LEU A 72 5.91 19.46 -5.97
N GLU A 73 5.41 20.13 -7.01
CA GLU A 73 5.37 21.60 -7.06
C GLU A 73 4.42 22.18 -6.00
N ALA A 74 3.25 21.58 -5.83
CA ALA A 74 2.27 21.99 -4.83
C ALA A 74 2.76 21.73 -3.40
N ASP A 75 3.41 20.60 -3.17
CA ASP A 75 4.01 20.25 -1.89
C ASP A 75 5.24 21.12 -1.57
N ALA A 76 5.98 21.63 -2.57
CA ALA A 76 7.06 22.57 -2.33
C ALA A 76 6.59 23.88 -1.71
N VAL A 77 5.39 24.34 -2.06
CA VAL A 77 4.77 25.53 -1.46
C VAL A 77 4.09 25.19 -0.14
N ASN A 78 3.25 24.15 -0.12
CA ASN A 78 2.37 23.88 1.02
C ASN A 78 3.05 23.10 2.15
N LYS A 79 4.02 22.24 1.82
CA LYS A 79 4.61 21.25 2.72
C LYS A 79 6.11 21.07 2.43
N PRO A 80 6.92 22.15 2.46
CA PRO A 80 8.31 22.14 2.02
C PRO A 80 9.20 21.17 2.80
N ALA A 81 8.82 20.82 4.03
CA ALA A 81 9.55 19.87 4.86
C ALA A 81 9.43 18.41 4.39
N ARG A 82 8.48 18.06 3.49
CA ARG A 82 8.30 16.68 3.01
C ARG A 82 9.58 16.13 2.34
N PRO A 83 9.80 14.80 2.33
CA PRO A 83 11.06 14.22 1.85
C PRO A 83 11.42 14.58 0.42
N LEU A 84 10.41 14.69 -0.46
CA LEU A 84 10.56 15.03 -1.87
C LEU A 84 10.90 16.52 -2.09
N PRO A 85 10.08 17.49 -1.65
CA PRO A 85 10.41 18.92 -1.81
C PRO A 85 11.68 19.35 -1.06
N SER A 86 11.98 18.76 0.09
CA SER A 86 13.20 19.05 0.85
C SER A 86 14.48 18.44 0.25
N GLY A 87 14.37 17.66 -0.82
CA GLY A 87 15.51 17.00 -1.47
C GLY A 87 16.09 15.82 -0.70
N ARG A 88 15.51 15.42 0.44
CA ARG A 88 15.94 14.23 1.21
C ARG A 88 15.77 12.95 0.40
N VAL A 89 14.77 12.91 -0.49
CA VAL A 89 14.52 11.83 -1.45
C VAL A 89 14.36 12.42 -2.85
N SER A 90 15.07 11.89 -3.83
CA SER A 90 14.94 12.35 -5.22
C SER A 90 13.66 11.81 -5.88
N PRO A 91 13.06 12.51 -6.87
CA PRO A 91 11.90 12.02 -7.61
C PRO A 91 12.12 10.64 -8.25
N GLY A 92 13.31 10.39 -8.81
CA GLY A 92 13.64 9.09 -9.40
C GLY A 92 13.76 7.96 -8.37
N GLU A 93 14.23 8.25 -7.15
CA GLU A 93 14.24 7.29 -6.04
C GLU A 93 12.83 6.98 -5.55
N ALA A 94 11.99 8.00 -5.38
CA ALA A 94 10.59 7.83 -5.02
C ALA A 94 9.81 7.03 -6.09
N LEU A 95 10.07 7.28 -7.38
CA LEU A 95 9.43 6.53 -8.47
C LEU A 95 9.81 5.05 -8.44
N ARG A 96 11.09 4.74 -8.22
CA ARG A 96 11.54 3.35 -8.06
C ARG A 96 10.90 2.70 -6.83
N LEU A 97 10.83 3.41 -5.70
CA LEU A 97 10.17 2.91 -4.49
C LEU A 97 8.69 2.60 -4.75
N SER A 98 7.96 3.54 -5.36
CA SER A 98 6.55 3.35 -5.72
C SER A 98 6.37 2.14 -6.65
N GLY A 99 7.21 2.01 -7.69
CA GLY A 99 7.20 0.86 -8.58
C GLY A 99 7.43 -0.48 -7.87
N TRP A 100 8.43 -0.55 -6.96
CA TRP A 100 8.66 -1.75 -6.16
C TRP A 100 7.47 -2.09 -5.24
N LEU A 101 6.82 -1.08 -4.66
CA LEU A 101 5.64 -1.27 -3.82
C LEU A 101 4.44 -1.77 -4.66
N TYR A 102 4.24 -1.26 -5.88
CA TYR A 102 3.21 -1.78 -6.79
C TYR A 102 3.47 -3.24 -7.18
N VAL A 103 4.72 -3.59 -7.50
CA VAL A 103 5.11 -4.99 -7.77
C VAL A 103 4.84 -5.87 -6.54
N ALA A 104 5.21 -5.41 -5.34
CA ALA A 104 4.93 -6.14 -4.10
C ALA A 104 3.43 -6.32 -3.85
N ALA A 105 2.62 -5.27 -4.05
CA ALA A 105 1.16 -5.35 -3.95
C ALA A 105 0.58 -6.37 -4.94
N PHE A 106 1.06 -6.38 -6.19
CA PHE A 106 0.64 -7.33 -7.21
C PHE A 106 1.00 -8.79 -6.85
N LEU A 107 2.21 -9.02 -6.34
CA LEU A 107 2.64 -10.33 -5.87
C LEU A 107 1.81 -10.82 -4.66
N LEU A 108 1.42 -9.91 -3.76
CA LEU A 108 0.52 -10.22 -2.65
C LEU A 108 -0.91 -10.51 -3.13
N ALA A 109 -1.38 -9.85 -4.19
CA ALA A 109 -2.71 -10.04 -4.76
C ALA A 109 -2.85 -11.38 -5.48
N ALA A 110 -1.83 -11.82 -6.21
CA ALA A 110 -1.86 -13.02 -7.05
C ALA A 110 -2.41 -14.30 -6.36
N PRO A 111 -1.98 -14.66 -5.14
CA PRO A 111 -2.53 -15.83 -4.44
C PRO A 111 -3.93 -15.63 -3.83
N VAL A 112 -4.42 -14.39 -3.72
CA VAL A 112 -5.76 -14.10 -3.18
C VAL A 112 -6.83 -14.53 -4.18
N GLY A 113 -6.67 -14.15 -5.44
CA GLY A 113 -7.54 -14.53 -6.54
C GLY A 113 -7.40 -13.61 -7.75
N PRO A 114 -7.82 -14.06 -8.95
CA PRO A 114 -7.68 -13.27 -10.18
C PRO A 114 -8.43 -11.94 -10.13
N GLN A 115 -9.53 -11.85 -9.37
CA GLN A 115 -10.31 -10.62 -9.19
C GLN A 115 -9.53 -9.53 -8.44
N CYS A 116 -8.53 -9.90 -7.64
CA CYS A 116 -7.67 -8.93 -6.96
C CYS A 116 -6.47 -8.49 -7.81
N THR A 117 -6.28 -9.09 -8.97
CA THR A 117 -5.06 -8.93 -9.79
C THR A 117 -5.35 -8.44 -11.21
N LEU A 118 -6.50 -8.83 -11.79
CA LEU A 118 -6.84 -8.61 -13.20
C LEU A 118 -8.09 -7.74 -13.41
N LEU A 119 -8.85 -7.47 -12.34
CA LEU A 119 -10.03 -6.60 -12.32
C LEU A 119 -9.72 -5.36 -11.49
#